data_AF-A0A1G7DAB3-F1
#
_entry.id   AF-A0A1G7DAB3-F1
#
_cell.length_a   1.000
_cell.length_b   1.000
_cell.length_c   1.000
_cell.angle_alpha   90.00
_cell.angle_beta   90.00
_cell.angle_gamma   90.00
#
_symmetry.space_group_name_H-M   'P 1'
#
loop_
_entity.id
_entity.type
_entity.pdbx_description
1 polymer ?
#
loop_
_entity_poly.entity_id
_entity_poly.type
_entity_poly.pdbx_seq_one_letter_code
_entity_poly.pdbx_strand_id
1 'polypeptide(L)'
;MTMQDNKYVQAVQSDFDALKQKWDDMRQSFSDTGNGGGSGEASGGGNGKVDSRLAETAWADFQDQSEKLKNAGSAASNELRGSYEAARDKVKKVVEAYQRG
;
A
#
# COMPACT_ATOMS: atom_id res chain seq x y z
N MET A 1 -24.63 -13.83 10.27
CA MET A 1 -23.88 -12.71 9.67
C MET A 1 -24.77 -11.49 9.75
N THR A 2 -24.37 -10.45 10.48
CA THR A 2 -25.20 -9.24 10.62
C THR A 2 -24.92 -8.31 9.44
N MET A 3 -25.91 -7.51 9.04
CA MET A 3 -25.77 -6.55 7.92
C MET A 3 -24.63 -5.53 8.12
N GLN A 4 -24.15 -5.34 9.35
CA GLN A 4 -23.00 -4.47 9.66
C GLN A 4 -21.67 -5.09 9.21
N ASP A 5 -21.54 -6.42 9.27
CA ASP A 5 -20.32 -7.11 8.89
C ASP A 5 -20.06 -7.03 7.37
N ASN A 6 -21.13 -7.12 6.56
CA ASN A 6 -21.04 -6.94 5.11
C ASN A 6 -20.56 -5.53 4.74
N LYS A 7 -21.02 -4.49 5.46
CA LYS A 7 -20.60 -3.12 5.21
C LYS A 7 -19.12 -2.90 5.50
N TYR A 8 -18.60 -3.53 6.55
CA TYR A 8 -17.18 -3.42 6.89
C TYR A 8 -16.29 -4.07 5.82
N VAL A 9 -16.62 -5.30 5.40
CA VAL A 9 -15.86 -5.99 4.33
C VAL A 9 -15.95 -5.22 3.01
N GLN A 10 -17.12 -4.67 2.67
CA GLN A 10 -17.28 -3.82 1.49
C GLN A 10 -16.46 -2.53 1.58
N ALA A 11 -16.40 -1.89 2.75
CA ALA A 11 -15.59 -0.69 2.96
C ALA A 11 -14.09 -0.99 2.83
N VAL A 12 -13.62 -2.09 3.44
CA VAL A 12 -12.23 -2.57 3.31
C VAL A 12 -11.88 -2.83 1.85
N GLN A 13 -12.77 -3.48 1.11
CA GLN A 13 -12.52 -3.78 -0.29
C GLN A 13 -12.48 -2.51 -1.15
N SER A 14 -13.40 -1.57 -0.93
CA SER A 14 -13.39 -0.29 -1.63
C SER A 14 -12.14 0.54 -1.31
N ASP A 15 -11.66 0.49 -0.06
CA ASP A 15 -10.44 1.18 0.36
C ASP A 15 -9.18 0.53 -0.25
N PHE A 16 -9.14 -0.80 -0.26
CA PHE A 16 -8.09 -1.57 -0.92
C PHE A 16 -8.00 -1.24 -2.42
N ASP A 17 -9.11 -1.24 -3.15
CA ASP A 17 -9.13 -0.88 -4.57
C ASP A 17 -8.65 0.56 -4.81
N ALA A 18 -9.09 1.51 -3.97
CA ALA A 18 -8.66 2.90 -4.08
C ALA A 18 -7.15 3.10 -3.82
N LEU A 19 -6.60 2.42 -2.81
CA LEU A 19 -5.16 2.45 -2.53
C LEU A 19 -4.36 1.71 -3.59
N LYS A 20 -4.89 0.59 -4.11
CA LYS A 20 -4.29 -0.17 -5.21
C LYS A 20 -4.12 0.66 -6.46
N GLN A 21 -5.14 1.41 -6.86
CA GLN A 21 -5.03 2.30 -8.03
C GLN A 21 -3.93 3.35 -7.85
N LYS A 22 -3.87 4.00 -6.69
CA LYS A 22 -2.82 5.00 -6.41
C LYS A 22 -1.42 4.39 -6.33
N TRP A 23 -1.33 3.19 -5.76
CA TRP A 23 -0.10 2.42 -5.70
C TRP A 23 0.38 2.03 -7.09
N ASP A 24 -0.51 1.53 -7.95
CA ASP A 24 -0.18 1.11 -9.31
C ASP A 24 0.30 2.28 -10.17
N ASP A 25 -0.38 3.43 -10.08
CA ASP A 25 0.02 4.69 -10.73
C ASP A 25 1.42 5.15 -10.29
N MET A 26 1.67 5.17 -8.97
CA MET A 26 2.99 5.45 -8.41
C MET A 26 4.05 4.46 -8.87
N ARG A 27 3.73 3.15 -8.84
CA ARG A 27 4.65 2.07 -9.22
C ARG A 27 5.03 2.16 -10.69
N GLN A 28 4.07 2.45 -11.56
CA GLN A 28 4.32 2.61 -12.98
C GLN A 28 5.30 3.76 -13.23
N SER A 29 5.19 4.85 -12.45
CA SER A 29 6.11 5.97 -12.52
C SER A 29 7.54 5.63 -12.01
N PHE A 30 7.67 4.74 -11.01
CA PHE A 30 8.98 4.18 -10.63
C PHE A 30 9.61 3.34 -11.75
N SER A 31 8.81 2.51 -12.43
CA SER A 31 9.29 1.67 -13.55
C SER A 31 9.67 2.49 -14.79
N ASP A 32 8.94 3.58 -15.08
CA ASP A 32 9.26 4.48 -16.20
C ASP A 32 10.57 5.24 -15.97
N THR A 33 10.83 5.67 -14.73
CA THR A 33 12.11 6.28 -14.32
C THR A 33 13.30 5.32 -14.44
N GLY A 34 13.06 4.00 -14.44
CA GLY A 34 14.10 2.97 -14.60
C GLY A 34 14.45 2.60 -16.05
N ASN A 35 13.66 3.04 -17.03
CA ASN A 35 13.81 2.61 -18.44
C ASN A 35 14.09 3.77 -19.42
N GLY A 36 14.30 4.98 -18.92
CA GLY A 36 14.50 6.18 -19.72
C GLY A 36 15.70 7.02 -19.29
N GLY A 37 16.91 6.55 -19.58
CA GLY A 37 18.05 7.43 -19.86
C GLY A 37 19.11 7.59 -18.76
N GLY A 38 20.34 7.24 -19.13
CA GLY A 38 21.52 8.01 -18.75
C GLY A 38 22.25 7.53 -17.50
N SER A 39 23.41 6.91 -17.74
CA SER A 39 24.67 7.13 -17.03
C SER A 39 24.59 8.05 -15.80
N GLY A 40 24.66 7.47 -14.62
CA GLY A 40 24.79 8.25 -13.39
C GLY A 40 24.98 7.34 -12.20
N GLU A 41 26.23 7.18 -11.78
CA GLU A 41 26.55 6.81 -10.41
C GLU A 41 25.62 7.53 -9.43
N ALA A 42 24.90 6.77 -8.60
CA ALA A 42 24.34 7.28 -7.37
C ALA A 42 24.75 6.36 -6.23
N SER A 43 26.06 6.26 -6.04
CA SER A 43 26.64 5.95 -4.74
C SER A 43 26.24 7.07 -3.77
N GLY A 44 25.47 6.73 -2.73
CA GLY A 44 25.39 7.48 -1.48
C GLY A 44 24.74 8.88 -1.55
N GLY A 45 23.54 9.01 -1.00
CA GLY A 45 22.94 10.32 -0.74
C GLY A 45 21.53 10.20 -0.17
N GLY A 46 21.41 10.11 1.15
CA GLY A 46 20.14 10.27 1.82
C GLY A 46 19.55 11.64 1.48
N ASN A 47 18.31 11.64 0.96
CA ASN A 47 17.25 12.63 1.20
C ASN A 47 16.14 12.45 0.16
N GLY A 48 14.95 12.04 0.61
CA GLY A 48 13.66 12.39 -0.03
C GLY A 48 13.09 11.44 -1.08
N LYS A 49 13.85 10.54 -1.70
CA LYS A 49 13.26 9.52 -2.60
C LYS A 49 12.66 8.40 -1.77
N VAL A 50 11.35 8.18 -1.91
CA VAL A 50 10.67 7.00 -1.36
C VAL A 50 11.40 5.77 -1.86
N ASP A 51 12.05 5.02 -0.97
CA ASP A 51 12.73 3.78 -1.30
C ASP A 51 11.71 2.83 -1.92
N SER A 52 11.80 2.58 -3.24
CA SER A 52 10.86 1.72 -3.97
C SER A 52 10.75 0.34 -3.32
N ARG A 53 11.83 -0.16 -2.72
CA ARG A 53 11.86 -1.42 -1.96
C ARG A 53 11.06 -1.37 -0.66
N LEU A 54 11.13 -0.26 0.07
CA LEU A 54 10.36 -0.05 1.30
C LEU A 54 8.87 0.14 0.98
N ALA A 55 8.59 0.87 -0.10
CA ALA A 55 7.26 1.00 -0.67
C ALA A 55 6.68 -0.38 -1.03
N GLU A 56 7.42 -1.21 -1.80
CA GLU A 56 6.96 -2.55 -2.23
C GLU A 56 6.74 -3.47 -1.03
N THR A 57 7.57 -3.37 0.01
CA THR A 57 7.40 -4.12 1.25
C THR A 57 6.13 -3.71 2.00
N ALA A 58 5.87 -2.40 2.11
CA ALA A 58 4.65 -1.89 2.73
C ALA A 58 3.39 -2.29 1.96
N TRP A 59 3.45 -2.28 0.63
CA TRP A 59 2.34 -2.75 -0.23
C TRP A 59 2.08 -4.25 -0.08
N ALA A 60 3.14 -5.07 -0.06
CA ALA A 60 3.01 -6.51 0.14
C ALA A 60 2.38 -6.85 1.50
N ASP A 61 2.81 -6.17 2.57
CA ASP A 61 2.23 -6.29 3.91
C ASP A 61 0.74 -5.92 3.90
N PHE A 62 0.39 -4.79 3.29
CA PHE A 62 -1.01 -4.36 3.18
C PHE A 62 -1.87 -5.33 2.37
N GLN A 63 -1.36 -5.88 1.27
CA GLN A 63 -2.09 -6.85 0.46
C GLN A 63 -2.35 -8.14 1.25
N ASP A 64 -1.34 -8.68 1.92
CA ASP A 64 -1.47 -9.87 2.76
C ASP A 64 -2.49 -9.66 3.89
N GLN A 65 -2.42 -8.53 4.60
CA GLN A 65 -3.39 -8.22 5.67
C GLN A 65 -4.81 -8.03 5.10
N SER A 66 -4.94 -7.42 3.93
CA SER A 66 -6.24 -7.24 3.27
C SER A 66 -6.87 -8.57 2.86
N GLU A 67 -6.08 -9.49 2.31
CA GLU A 67 -6.54 -10.83 1.95
C GLU A 67 -6.95 -11.63 3.19
N LYS A 68 -6.14 -11.58 4.26
CA LYS A 68 -6.47 -12.21 5.54
C LYS A 68 -7.76 -11.63 6.13
N LEU A 69 -7.91 -10.30 6.11
CA LEU A 69 -9.10 -9.63 6.63
C LEU A 69 -10.34 -9.97 5.80
N LYS A 70 -10.22 -10.07 4.47
CA LYS A 70 -11.30 -10.48 3.58
C LYS A 70 -11.70 -11.94 3.79
N ASN A 71 -10.72 -12.82 3.99
CA ASN A 71 -10.95 -14.24 4.26
C ASN A 71 -11.61 -14.45 5.63
N ALA A 72 -11.13 -13.75 6.65
CA ALA A 72 -11.71 -13.78 7.99
C ALA A 72 -13.09 -13.07 8.03
N GLY A 73 -13.28 -12.05 7.19
CA GLY A 73 -14.51 -11.27 7.09
C GLY A 73 -14.98 -10.75 8.45
N SER A 74 -16.22 -11.11 8.81
CA SER A 74 -16.84 -10.79 10.10
C SER A 74 -16.08 -11.34 11.31
N ALA A 75 -15.38 -12.47 11.14
CA ALA A 75 -14.64 -13.15 12.20
C ALA A 75 -13.20 -12.63 12.38
N ALA A 76 -12.81 -11.58 11.66
CA ALA A 76 -11.51 -10.95 11.83
C ALA A 76 -11.32 -10.44 13.25
N SER A 77 -10.30 -10.94 13.94
CA SER A 77 -9.88 -10.47 15.25
C SER A 77 -9.53 -8.98 15.22
N ASN A 78 -9.70 -8.27 16.34
CA ASN A 78 -9.28 -6.87 16.46
C ASN A 78 -7.79 -6.67 16.11
N GLU A 79 -6.95 -7.66 16.40
CA GLU A 79 -5.53 -7.65 16.04
C GLU A 79 -5.30 -7.64 14.52
N LEU A 80 -6.11 -8.39 13.77
CA LEU A 80 -6.04 -8.41 12.30
C LEU A 80 -6.55 -7.10 11.70
N ARG A 81 -7.62 -6.53 12.27
CA ARG A 81 -8.11 -5.19 11.90
C ARG A 81 -7.05 -4.12 12.16
N GLY A 82 -6.41 -4.14 13.33
CA GLY A 82 -5.32 -3.22 13.67
C GLY A 82 -4.10 -3.38 12.76
N SER A 83 -3.74 -4.62 12.42
CA SER A 83 -2.65 -4.91 11.47
C SER A 83 -2.96 -4.36 10.07
N TYR A 84 -4.18 -4.56 9.59
CA TYR A 84 -4.65 -3.98 8.33
C TYR A 84 -4.59 -2.45 8.36
N GLU A 85 -5.08 -1.80 9.42
CA GLU A 85 -5.06 -0.34 9.56
C GLU A 85 -3.63 0.21 9.60
N ALA A 86 -2.71 -0.47 10.30
CA ALA A 86 -1.30 -0.09 10.34
C ALA A 86 -0.63 -0.23 8.97
N ALA A 87 -0.88 -1.33 8.25
CA ALA A 87 -0.33 -1.55 6.91
C ALA A 87 -0.90 -0.54 5.90
N ARG A 88 -2.19 -0.25 5.99
CA ARG A 88 -2.88 0.78 5.22
C ARG A 88 -2.25 2.16 5.40
N ASP A 89 -2.00 2.55 6.65
CA ASP A 89 -1.39 3.84 6.97
C ASP A 89 0.04 3.96 6.40
N LYS A 90 0.83 2.88 6.45
CA LYS A 90 2.17 2.84 5.81
C LYS A 90 2.08 3.07 4.31
N VAL A 91 1.23 2.33 3.60
CA VAL A 91 1.05 2.49 2.14
C VAL A 91 0.57 3.90 1.82
N LYS A 92 -0.39 4.42 2.59
CA LYS A 92 -0.89 5.78 2.39
C LYS A 92 0.22 6.82 2.55
N LYS A 93 1.04 6.72 3.60
CA LYS A 93 2.21 7.60 3.81
C LYS A 93 3.20 7.52 2.65
N VAL A 94 3.45 6.33 2.12
CA VAL A 94 4.34 6.11 0.96
C VAL A 94 3.79 6.80 -0.29
N VAL A 95 2.50 6.60 -0.59
CA VAL A 95 1.81 7.24 -1.72
C VAL A 95 1.78 8.76 -1.56
N GLU A 96 1.48 9.27 -0.36
CA GLU A 96 1.46 10.71 -0.07
C GLU A 96 2.86 11.34 -0.15
N ALA A 97 3.89 10.64 0.32
CA ALA A 97 5.28 11.08 0.19
C ALA A 97 5.72 11.17 -1.27
N TYR A 98 5.24 10.25 -2.12
CA TYR A 98 5.50 10.29 -3.55
C TYR A 98 4.77 11.46 -4.24
N GLN A 99 3.50 11.70 -3.91
CA GLN A 99 2.72 12.80 -4.52
C GLN A 99 3.22 14.21 -4.17
N ARG A 100 4.00 14.37 -3.10
CA ARG A 100 4.62 15.64 -2.70
C ARG A 100 6.05 15.83 -3.23
N GLY A 101 6.64 14.79 -3.82
CA GLY A 101 8.02 14.77 -4.32
C GLY A 101 8.17 15.27 -5.74
#